data_AF-A0A1X7SM89-F1
#
_entry.id   AF-A0A1X7SM89-F1
#
_cell.length_a   1.000
_cell.length_b   1.000
_cell.length_c   1.000
_cell.angle_alpha   90.00
_cell.angle_beta   90.00
_cell.angle_gamma   90.00
#
_symmetry.space_group_name_H-M   'P 1'
#
loop_
_entity.id
_entity.type
_entity.pdbx_description
1 polymer ?
#
loop_
_entity_poly.entity_id
_entity_poly.type
_entity_poly.pdbx_seq_one_letter_code
_entity_poly.pdbx_strand_id
1 'polypeptide(L)'
;MLLLLSGDVELNPGPMIDDQPDTTLLTQWLEPLVDWKPFALCLPGGITQLDVDIIKRKGSSYLRMEALHKRWLQVNPTASWRDVINALKQCKENELARTIEDKVTDPTAGRSTNDDMEVSTSNANSSPIAGNPKDILRTHSSKLIDDISQNLYKTTTQLHAKGLIPQQAVDDVLVMGVMTDYTKAMKLMNVTEKQLESSLNPEQYLIDICHVLINQQHHTLTDIATSILHQLGEC
;
A
#
# COMPACT_ATOMS: atom_id res chain seq x y z
N MET A 1 27.30 41.41 -7.11
CA MET A 1 26.17 40.91 -6.30
C MET A 1 25.73 39.60 -6.94
N LEU A 2 26.27 38.47 -6.46
CA LEU A 2 25.95 37.13 -6.97
C LEU A 2 24.91 36.51 -6.03
N LEU A 3 23.73 36.21 -6.56
CA LEU A 3 22.70 35.42 -5.87
C LEU A 3 22.92 33.95 -6.26
N LEU A 4 23.47 33.17 -5.33
CA LEU A 4 23.42 31.70 -5.39
C LEU A 4 22.14 31.25 -4.68
N LEU A 5 21.07 31.04 -5.44
CA LEU A 5 19.92 30.27 -4.99
C LEU A 5 20.25 28.79 -5.20
N SER A 6 21.00 28.19 -4.26
CA SER A 6 21.00 26.73 -4.12
C SER A 6 19.78 26.38 -3.27
N GLY A 7 18.66 26.14 -3.95
CA GLY A 7 17.52 25.50 -3.32
C GLY A 7 17.84 24.02 -3.18
N ASP A 8 18.53 23.66 -2.09
CA ASP A 8 18.58 22.27 -1.67
C ASP A 8 17.16 21.86 -1.32
N VAL A 9 16.57 21.01 -2.17
CA VAL A 9 15.35 20.29 -1.83
C VAL A 9 15.74 19.34 -0.72
N GLU A 10 15.45 19.72 0.53
CA GLU A 10 15.51 18.83 1.68
C GLU A 10 14.51 17.71 1.42
N LEU A 11 15.00 16.61 0.82
CA LEU A 11 14.25 15.38 0.70
C LEU A 11 13.92 14.96 2.12
N ASN A 12 12.64 15.01 2.49
CA ASN A 12 12.18 14.43 3.75
C ASN A 12 12.70 12.98 3.77
N PRO A 13 13.62 12.63 4.69
CA PRO A 13 13.98 11.25 4.85
C PRO A 13 12.69 10.49 5.15
N GLY A 14 12.54 9.32 4.53
CA GLY A 14 11.45 8.41 4.89
C GLY A 14 11.46 8.11 6.39
N PRO A 15 10.42 7.42 6.91
CA PRO A 15 10.33 7.12 8.34
C PRO A 15 11.62 6.45 8.84
N MET A 16 12.17 7.00 9.93
CA MET A 16 13.35 6.47 10.59
C MET A 16 12.96 5.40 11.61
N ILE A 17 13.92 4.55 11.98
CA ILE A 17 13.71 3.44 12.92
C ILE A 17 13.15 3.88 14.29
N ASP A 18 13.45 5.10 14.72
CA ASP A 18 13.00 5.69 15.98
C ASP A 18 11.67 6.45 15.85
N ASP A 19 11.17 6.64 14.62
CA ASP A 19 9.93 7.36 14.40
C ASP A 19 8.73 6.53 14.85
N GLN A 20 7.71 7.24 15.33
CA GLN A 20 6.41 6.63 15.58
C GLN A 20 5.77 6.20 14.25
N PRO A 21 5.33 4.94 14.12
CA PRO A 21 4.74 4.47 12.88
C PRO A 21 3.40 5.16 12.60
N ASP A 22 3.25 5.72 11.39
CA ASP A 22 1.95 6.15 10.87
C ASP A 22 1.03 4.93 10.64
N THR A 23 -0.27 5.12 10.83
CA THR A 23 -1.28 4.05 10.69
C THR A 23 -1.27 3.43 9.29
N THR A 24 -1.11 4.27 8.26
CA THR A 24 -1.15 3.85 6.85
C THR A 24 0.08 3.03 6.52
N LEU A 25 1.26 3.54 6.88
CA LEU A 25 2.52 2.83 6.66
C LEU A 25 2.58 1.52 7.44
N LEU A 26 2.17 1.52 8.71
CA LEU A 26 2.12 0.31 9.53
C LEU A 26 1.22 -0.75 8.89
N THR A 27 0.03 -0.35 8.43
CA THR A 27 -0.91 -1.29 7.83
C THR A 27 -0.42 -1.80 6.49
N GLN A 28 0.19 -0.94 5.66
CA GLN A 28 0.76 -1.34 4.37
C GLN A 28 1.94 -2.29 4.55
N TRP A 29 2.82 -2.03 5.51
CA TRP A 29 4.04 -2.83 5.69
C TRP A 29 3.77 -4.14 6.43
N LEU A 30 2.73 -4.20 7.26
CA LEU A 30 2.27 -5.44 7.91
C LEU A 30 1.21 -6.19 7.10
N GLU A 31 0.92 -5.79 5.87
CA GLU A 31 -0.01 -6.51 5.00
C GLU A 31 0.34 -8.01 4.83
N PRO A 32 1.62 -8.42 4.69
CA PRO A 32 1.98 -9.84 4.61
C PRO A 32 1.73 -10.64 5.90
N LEU A 33 1.48 -9.98 7.04
CA LEU A 33 1.30 -10.61 8.34
C LEU A 33 -0.11 -11.21 8.45
N VAL A 34 -0.24 -12.49 8.11
CA VAL A 34 -1.54 -13.19 8.08
C VAL A 34 -2.12 -13.39 9.49
N ASP A 35 -1.32 -13.85 10.46
CA ASP A 35 -1.75 -13.97 11.87
C ASP A 35 -1.13 -12.88 12.73
N TRP A 36 -1.83 -11.76 12.83
CA TRP A 36 -1.38 -10.58 13.58
C TRP A 36 -1.47 -10.72 15.11
N LYS A 37 -2.12 -11.77 15.66
CA LYS A 37 -2.38 -11.87 17.11
C LYS A 37 -1.11 -12.11 17.93
N PRO A 38 -0.21 -13.04 17.57
CA PRO A 38 1.06 -13.20 18.28
C PRO A 38 1.89 -11.91 18.24
N PHE A 39 1.95 -11.24 17.08
CA PHE A 39 2.58 -9.94 16.94
C PHE A 39 2.00 -8.90 17.91
N ALA A 40 0.66 -8.78 17.98
CA ALA A 40 0.00 -7.84 18.89
C ALA A 40 0.38 -8.05 20.36
N LEU A 41 0.49 -9.31 20.79
CA LEU A 41 0.90 -9.66 22.16
C LEU A 41 2.40 -9.44 22.42
N CYS A 42 3.22 -9.42 21.36
CA CYS A 42 4.64 -9.11 21.44
C CYS A 42 4.92 -7.59 21.43
N LEU A 43 3.91 -6.75 21.17
CA LEU A 43 4.07 -5.30 21.23
C LEU A 43 4.30 -4.83 22.68
N PRO A 44 5.25 -3.91 22.92
CA PRO A 44 5.46 -3.32 24.24
C PRO A 44 4.27 -2.44 24.64
N GLY A 45 4.11 -2.19 25.95
CA GLY A 45 3.03 -1.35 26.49
C GLY A 45 1.78 -2.10 26.94
N GLY A 46 1.77 -3.44 26.86
CA GLY A 46 0.75 -4.24 27.53
C GLY A 46 -0.57 -4.39 26.77
N ILE A 47 -0.50 -4.63 25.45
CA ILE A 47 -1.64 -5.16 24.71
C ILE A 47 -2.04 -6.51 25.31
N THR A 48 -3.28 -6.62 25.78
CA THR A 48 -3.77 -7.82 26.46
C THR A 48 -4.50 -8.75 25.49
N GLN A 49 -4.73 -10.00 25.91
CA GLN A 49 -5.59 -10.92 25.16
C GLN A 49 -7.01 -10.38 24.99
N LEU A 50 -7.52 -9.61 25.96
CA LEU A 50 -8.84 -8.97 25.87
C LEU A 50 -8.87 -7.94 24.73
N ASP A 51 -7.81 -7.12 24.59
CA ASP A 51 -7.70 -6.18 23.49
C ASP A 51 -7.70 -6.91 22.15
N VAL A 52 -6.93 -8.00 22.04
CA VAL A 52 -6.88 -8.86 20.84
C VAL A 52 -8.26 -9.43 20.52
N ASP A 53 -9.03 -9.91 21.50
CA ASP A 53 -10.36 -10.48 21.30
C ASP A 53 -11.41 -9.42 20.88
N ILE A 54 -11.28 -8.19 21.39
CA ILE A 54 -12.10 -7.06 20.94
C ILE A 54 -11.74 -6.70 19.49
N ILE A 55 -10.45 -6.57 19.19
CA ILE A 55 -9.97 -6.19 17.86
C ILE A 55 -10.31 -7.28 16.84
N LYS A 56 -10.20 -8.56 17.19
CA LYS A 56 -10.54 -9.70 16.30
C LYS A 56 -11.96 -9.63 15.74
N ARG A 57 -12.91 -9.02 16.47
CA ARG A 57 -14.30 -8.83 16.05
C ARG A 57 -14.49 -7.70 15.04
N LYS A 58 -13.46 -6.90 14.75
CA LYS A 58 -13.47 -5.90 13.69
C LYS A 58 -13.42 -6.60 12.33
N GLY A 59 -14.10 -6.03 11.33
CA GLY A 59 -14.33 -6.66 10.03
C GLY A 59 -13.04 -6.95 9.25
N SER A 60 -12.53 -5.95 8.51
CA SER A 60 -11.38 -6.15 7.61
C SER A 60 -10.04 -6.28 8.35
N SER A 61 -9.01 -6.79 7.66
CA SER A 61 -7.63 -6.79 8.17
C SER A 61 -7.16 -5.39 8.52
N TYR A 62 -7.45 -4.42 7.64
CA TYR A 62 -7.16 -3.01 7.87
C TYR A 62 -7.77 -2.50 9.18
N LEU A 63 -9.08 -2.70 9.41
CA LEU A 63 -9.73 -2.20 10.63
C LEU A 63 -9.18 -2.86 11.90
N ARG A 64 -8.70 -4.10 11.79
CA ARG A 64 -8.02 -4.79 12.90
C ARG A 64 -6.67 -4.16 13.18
N MET A 65 -5.88 -3.90 12.14
CA MET A 65 -4.56 -3.27 12.27
C MET A 65 -4.66 -1.81 12.74
N GLU A 66 -5.59 -1.03 12.18
CA GLU A 66 -5.89 0.34 12.62
C GLU A 66 -6.31 0.36 14.11
N ALA A 67 -7.20 -0.55 14.52
CA ALA A 67 -7.62 -0.64 15.91
C ALA A 67 -6.48 -1.07 16.85
N LEU A 68 -5.62 -1.99 16.39
CA LEU A 68 -4.42 -2.39 17.12
C LEU A 68 -3.47 -1.21 17.29
N HIS A 69 -3.17 -0.47 16.22
CA HIS A 69 -2.30 0.71 16.25
C HIS A 69 -2.83 1.77 17.20
N LYS A 70 -4.12 2.15 17.08
CA LYS A 70 -4.74 3.12 17.99
C LYS A 70 -4.68 2.67 19.45
N ARG A 71 -4.98 1.39 19.72
CA ARG A 71 -4.91 0.85 21.08
C ARG A 71 -3.48 0.80 21.60
N TRP A 72 -2.53 0.45 20.75
CA TRP A 72 -1.11 0.38 21.10
C TRP A 72 -0.55 1.75 21.43
N LEU A 73 -0.83 2.80 20.65
CA LEU A 73 -0.40 4.16 20.96
C LEU A 73 -1.01 4.72 22.26
N GLN A 74 -2.21 4.27 22.66
CA GLN A 74 -2.80 4.65 23.94
C GLN A 74 -2.01 4.10 25.13
N VAL A 75 -1.48 2.88 25.01
CA VAL A 75 -0.76 2.20 26.10
C VAL A 75 0.76 2.33 25.99
N ASN A 76 1.26 2.69 24.81
CA ASN A 76 2.67 2.99 24.52
C ASN A 76 2.81 4.26 23.65
N PRO A 77 2.68 5.46 24.24
CA PRO A 77 2.77 6.72 23.49
C PRO A 77 4.12 6.97 22.80
N THR A 78 5.18 6.30 23.25
CA THR A 78 6.55 6.39 22.69
C THR A 78 6.85 5.25 21.72
N ALA A 79 5.82 4.59 21.16
CA ALA A 79 5.97 3.52 20.19
C ALA A 79 6.82 3.95 18.98
N SER A 80 7.66 3.03 18.49
CA SER A 80 8.60 3.24 17.39
C SER A 80 8.57 2.10 16.38
N TRP A 81 9.13 2.31 15.18
CA TRP A 81 9.38 1.21 14.22
C TRP A 81 10.30 0.13 14.79
N ARG A 82 11.24 0.49 15.68
CA ARG A 82 12.06 -0.48 16.40
C ARG A 82 11.21 -1.47 17.21
N ASP A 83 10.15 -1.00 17.87
CA ASP A 83 9.25 -1.86 18.62
C ASP A 83 8.48 -2.83 17.72
N VAL A 84 8.05 -2.37 16.54
CA VAL A 84 7.39 -3.21 15.53
C VAL A 84 8.33 -4.32 15.07
N ILE A 85 9.56 -3.99 14.70
CA ILE A 85 10.58 -4.95 14.26
C ILE A 85 10.88 -5.98 15.35
N ASN A 86 11.03 -5.52 16.60
CA ASN A 86 11.28 -6.40 17.74
C ASN A 86 10.10 -7.34 18.01
N ALA A 87 8.86 -6.86 17.95
CA ALA A 87 7.67 -7.68 18.12
C ALA A 87 7.54 -8.75 17.03
N LEU A 88 7.84 -8.39 15.77
CA LEU A 88 7.88 -9.34 14.65
C LEU A 88 8.93 -10.44 14.86
N LYS A 89 10.15 -10.07 15.26
CA LYS A 89 11.22 -11.03 15.59
C LYS A 89 10.78 -11.97 16.73
N GLN A 90 10.16 -11.43 17.78
CA GLN A 90 9.65 -12.24 18.90
C GLN A 90 8.56 -13.23 18.48
N CYS A 91 7.66 -12.85 17.57
CA CYS A 91 6.65 -13.75 17.04
C CYS A 91 7.11 -14.59 15.83
N LYS A 92 8.42 -14.62 15.56
CA LYS A 92 9.08 -15.43 14.52
C LYS A 92 8.81 -14.99 13.07
N GLU A 93 8.35 -13.76 12.87
CA GLU A 93 8.13 -13.13 11.57
C GLU A 93 9.41 -12.43 11.07
N ASN A 94 10.51 -13.20 11.00
CA ASN A 94 11.86 -12.65 10.81
C ASN A 94 12.09 -12.03 9.42
N GLU A 95 11.51 -12.62 8.37
CA GLU A 95 11.63 -12.09 6.99
C GLU A 95 10.90 -10.76 6.82
N LEU A 96 9.70 -10.65 7.43
CA LEU A 96 8.95 -9.41 7.44
C LEU A 96 9.66 -8.34 8.28
N ALA A 97 10.20 -8.72 9.43
CA ALA A 97 10.99 -7.83 10.27
C ALA A 97 12.20 -7.26 9.51
N ARG A 98 12.95 -8.10 8.78
CA ARG A 98 14.09 -7.66 7.97
C ARG A 98 13.67 -6.70 6.87
N THR A 99 12.59 -7.02 6.15
CA THR A 99 12.05 -6.17 5.09
C THR A 99 11.67 -4.77 5.59
N ILE A 100 11.10 -4.68 6.80
CA ILE A 100 10.76 -3.40 7.43
C ILE A 100 12.01 -2.68 7.94
N GLU A 101 12.94 -3.41 8.56
CA GLU A 101 14.22 -2.90 9.05
C GLU A 101 15.03 -2.23 7.93
N ASP A 102 15.09 -2.85 6.75
CA ASP A 102 15.75 -2.27 5.56
C ASP A 102 15.10 -0.95 5.13
N LYS A 103 13.76 -0.84 5.21
CA LYS A 103 13.00 0.36 4.83
C LYS A 103 13.20 1.55 5.78
N VAL A 104 13.51 1.30 7.06
CA VAL A 104 13.65 2.36 8.09
C VAL A 104 15.09 2.68 8.47
N THR A 105 16.04 1.81 8.10
CA THR A 105 17.47 1.99 8.39
C THR A 105 18.21 2.60 7.20
N ASP A 106 17.73 2.40 5.98
CA ASP A 106 18.30 3.03 4.78
C ASP A 106 17.19 3.59 3.87
N PRO A 107 16.80 4.87 4.06
CA PRO A 107 15.90 5.57 3.14
C PRO A 107 16.44 5.68 1.70
N THR A 108 17.73 5.41 1.50
CA THR A 108 18.46 5.50 0.22
C THR A 108 18.60 4.14 -0.47
N ALA A 109 18.48 3.01 0.24
CA ALA A 109 18.55 1.65 -0.34
C ALA A 109 17.39 1.33 -1.29
N GLY A 110 16.32 2.13 -1.28
CA GLY A 110 15.30 2.10 -2.33
C GLY A 110 15.77 2.68 -3.68
N ARG A 111 16.97 3.25 -3.75
CA ARG A 111 17.58 3.86 -4.94
C ARG A 111 18.71 2.98 -5.48
N SER A 112 18.33 2.06 -6.37
CA SER A 112 19.14 1.46 -7.44
C SER A 112 20.54 0.94 -7.09
N THR A 113 20.72 -0.38 -7.04
CA THR A 113 21.99 -1.00 -7.48
C THR A 113 21.88 -1.31 -8.97
N ASN A 114 21.98 -0.27 -9.80
CA ASN A 114 22.54 -0.35 -11.13
C ASN A 114 23.62 0.73 -11.21
N ASP A 115 24.80 0.30 -11.67
CA ASP A 115 26.01 1.05 -12.03
C ASP A 115 26.82 1.55 -10.82
N ASP A 116 28.01 1.01 -10.50
CA ASP A 116 29.24 0.86 -11.28
C ASP A 116 30.07 -0.31 -10.68
N MET A 117 30.85 -1.18 -11.32
CA MET A 117 31.56 -1.19 -12.61
C MET A 117 32.22 -2.57 -12.77
N GLU A 118 31.89 -3.32 -13.83
CA GLU A 118 32.93 -4.05 -14.57
C GLU A 118 32.54 -4.18 -16.04
N VAL A 119 33.44 -3.66 -16.88
CA VAL A 119 33.36 -3.64 -18.33
C VAL A 119 33.36 -5.07 -18.86
N SER A 120 32.29 -5.46 -19.53
CA SER A 120 32.39 -6.32 -20.71
C SER A 120 31.21 -6.14 -21.64
N THR A 121 31.57 -5.75 -22.86
CA THR A 121 30.76 -5.48 -24.03
C THR A 121 29.81 -6.63 -24.38
N SER A 122 28.52 -6.35 -24.56
CA SER A 122 27.78 -6.71 -25.78
C SER A 122 26.35 -6.16 -25.74
N ASN A 123 25.98 -5.52 -26.85
CA ASN A 123 24.66 -4.97 -27.13
C ASN A 123 23.52 -5.95 -26.86
N ALA A 124 22.52 -5.53 -26.09
CA ALA A 124 21.16 -6.01 -26.21
C ALA A 124 20.16 -4.95 -25.70
N ASN A 125 19.58 -4.22 -26.65
CA ASN A 125 18.20 -3.71 -26.68
C ASN A 125 17.53 -3.36 -25.34
N SER A 126 17.38 -2.06 -25.08
CA SER A 126 16.38 -1.53 -24.14
C SER A 126 14.97 -1.94 -24.57
N SER A 127 14.46 -3.03 -24.01
CA SER A 127 13.03 -3.35 -23.99
C SER A 127 12.48 -2.97 -22.61
N PRO A 128 11.29 -2.34 -22.51
CA PRO A 128 10.64 -2.16 -21.22
C PRO A 128 10.27 -3.55 -20.70
N ILE A 129 10.88 -3.97 -19.60
CA ILE A 129 10.45 -5.18 -18.90
C ILE A 129 9.06 -4.86 -18.37
N ALA A 130 8.03 -5.40 -19.02
CA ALA A 130 6.65 -5.34 -18.53
C ALA A 130 6.67 -5.78 -17.06
N GLY A 131 6.40 -4.85 -16.16
CA GLY A 131 6.35 -5.14 -14.73
C GLY A 131 5.21 -6.12 -14.46
N ASN A 132 5.35 -6.97 -13.44
CA ASN A 132 4.24 -7.79 -12.97
C ASN A 132 3.02 -6.88 -12.70
N PRO A 133 1.82 -7.15 -13.26
CA PRO A 133 0.64 -6.31 -13.09
C PRO A 133 0.32 -5.98 -11.62
N LYS A 134 0.57 -6.93 -10.71
CA LYS A 134 0.38 -6.72 -9.27
C LYS A 134 1.34 -5.69 -8.70
N ASP A 135 2.61 -5.76 -9.09
CA ASP A 135 3.64 -4.83 -8.60
C ASP A 135 3.43 -3.42 -9.19
N ILE A 136 2.99 -3.36 -10.45
CA ILE A 136 2.58 -2.10 -11.10
C ILE A 136 1.41 -1.49 -10.33
N LEU A 137 0.31 -2.24 -10.11
CA LEU A 137 -0.85 -1.74 -9.38
C LEU A 137 -0.44 -1.24 -7.99
N ARG A 138 0.34 -2.03 -7.25
CA ARG A 138 0.83 -1.70 -5.89
C ARG A 138 1.61 -0.39 -5.85
N THR A 139 2.41 -0.11 -6.87
CA THR A 139 3.20 1.14 -6.97
C THR A 139 2.33 2.38 -7.12
N HIS A 140 1.12 2.23 -7.68
CA HIS A 140 0.17 3.33 -7.88
C HIS A 140 -1.00 3.34 -6.87
N SER A 141 -1.12 2.31 -6.03
CA SER A 141 -2.28 2.11 -5.13
C SER A 141 -2.57 3.32 -4.24
N SER A 142 -1.56 3.96 -3.63
CA SER A 142 -1.82 5.12 -2.74
C SER A 142 -2.52 6.28 -3.46
N LYS A 143 -1.98 6.67 -4.63
CA LYS A 143 -2.55 7.74 -5.46
C LYS A 143 -3.93 7.35 -6.00
N LEU A 144 -4.08 6.11 -6.45
CA LEU A 144 -5.38 5.60 -6.88
C LEU A 144 -6.41 5.65 -5.76
N ILE A 145 -6.05 5.27 -4.53
CA ILE A 145 -6.97 5.33 -3.38
C ILE A 145 -7.38 6.78 -3.09
N ASP A 146 -6.42 7.70 -3.04
CA ASP A 146 -6.69 9.13 -2.83
C ASP A 146 -7.66 9.68 -3.88
N ASP A 147 -7.39 9.44 -5.16
CA ASP A 147 -8.21 9.97 -6.25
C ASP A 147 -9.55 9.24 -6.42
N ILE A 148 -9.59 7.92 -6.22
CA ILE A 148 -10.85 7.16 -6.23
C ILE A 148 -11.75 7.66 -5.10
N SER A 149 -11.21 8.04 -3.95
CA SER A 149 -12.01 8.54 -2.82
C SER A 149 -12.84 9.77 -3.20
N GLN A 150 -12.34 10.61 -4.11
CA GLN A 150 -13.02 11.82 -4.57
C GLN A 150 -14.18 11.52 -5.55
N ASN A 151 -14.21 10.32 -6.13
CA ASN A 151 -15.23 9.90 -7.10
C ASN A 151 -15.73 8.46 -6.86
N LEU A 152 -15.77 8.07 -5.58
CA LEU A 152 -15.88 6.69 -5.13
C LEU A 152 -17.11 5.97 -5.69
N TYR A 153 -18.30 6.56 -5.55
CA TYR A 153 -19.56 5.90 -5.91
C TYR A 153 -19.67 5.67 -7.41
N LYS A 154 -19.24 6.64 -8.23
CA LYS A 154 -19.23 6.53 -9.69
C LYS A 154 -18.24 5.45 -10.13
N THR A 155 -17.02 5.50 -9.64
CA THR A 155 -15.98 4.51 -9.96
C THR A 155 -16.42 3.10 -9.56
N THR A 156 -16.93 2.91 -8.34
CA THR A 156 -17.44 1.61 -7.85
C THR A 156 -18.55 1.08 -8.74
N THR A 157 -19.52 1.92 -9.10
CA THR A 157 -20.64 1.52 -9.96
C THR A 157 -20.17 1.09 -11.35
N GLN A 158 -19.21 1.83 -11.94
CA GLN A 158 -18.67 1.52 -13.26
C GLN A 158 -17.83 0.24 -13.27
N LEU A 159 -16.99 0.04 -12.25
CA LEU A 159 -16.23 -1.18 -12.06
C LEU A 159 -17.14 -2.40 -11.94
N HIS A 160 -18.23 -2.29 -11.16
CA HIS A 160 -19.21 -3.36 -11.01
C HIS A 160 -19.98 -3.62 -12.31
N ALA A 161 -20.40 -2.57 -13.03
CA ALA A 161 -21.09 -2.71 -14.31
C ALA A 161 -20.24 -3.44 -15.37
N LYS A 162 -18.91 -3.36 -15.26
CA LYS A 162 -17.96 -4.10 -16.10
C LYS A 162 -17.62 -5.50 -15.57
N GLY A 163 -18.19 -5.91 -14.44
CA GLY A 163 -17.92 -7.21 -13.82
C GLY A 163 -16.52 -7.33 -13.22
N LEU A 164 -15.81 -6.22 -13.02
CA LEU A 164 -14.43 -6.21 -12.51
C LEU A 164 -14.39 -6.35 -10.98
N ILE A 165 -15.48 -6.02 -10.29
CA ILE A 165 -15.64 -6.22 -8.86
C ILE A 165 -16.96 -6.93 -8.56
N PRO A 166 -17.05 -7.72 -7.48
CA PRO A 166 -18.29 -8.38 -7.08
C PRO A 166 -19.30 -7.41 -6.46
N GLN A 167 -20.59 -7.76 -6.48
CA GLN A 167 -21.67 -7.00 -5.83
C GLN A 167 -21.38 -6.70 -4.36
N GLN A 168 -20.75 -7.63 -3.63
CA GLN A 168 -20.35 -7.42 -2.24
C GLN A 168 -19.47 -6.18 -2.05
N ALA A 169 -18.61 -5.85 -3.02
CA ALA A 169 -17.77 -4.66 -2.95
C ALA A 169 -18.59 -3.36 -3.09
N VAL A 170 -19.67 -3.39 -3.88
CA VAL A 170 -20.61 -2.28 -4.01
C VAL A 170 -21.39 -2.10 -2.70
N ASP A 171 -21.90 -3.19 -2.14
CA ASP A 171 -22.65 -3.16 -0.89
C ASP A 171 -21.77 -2.64 0.25
N ASP A 172 -20.50 -3.05 0.30
CA ASP A 172 -19.53 -2.56 1.28
C ASP A 172 -19.28 -1.04 1.16
N VAL A 173 -19.25 -0.50 -0.06
CA VAL A 173 -19.11 0.95 -0.27
C VAL A 173 -20.38 1.71 0.16
N LEU A 174 -21.57 1.15 -0.09
CA LEU A 174 -22.86 1.79 0.21
C LEU A 174 -23.28 1.69 1.69
N VAL A 175 -23.01 0.56 2.33
CA VAL A 175 -23.48 0.24 3.70
C VAL A 175 -22.56 0.81 4.78
N MET A 176 -21.29 1.11 4.46
CA MET A 176 -20.33 1.69 5.41
C MET A 176 -20.55 3.20 5.64
N GLY A 177 -21.79 3.63 5.91
CA GLY A 177 -22.20 5.04 6.06
C GLY A 177 -21.53 5.82 7.20
N VAL A 178 -20.69 5.18 8.03
CA VAL A 178 -19.91 5.80 9.11
C VAL A 178 -18.44 6.02 8.71
N MET A 179 -17.96 5.43 7.61
CA MET A 179 -16.56 5.53 7.19
C MET A 179 -16.35 6.62 6.14
N THR A 180 -15.14 7.18 6.11
CA THR A 180 -14.75 8.15 5.09
C THR A 180 -14.68 7.48 3.71
N ASP A 181 -14.84 8.28 2.67
CA ASP A 181 -14.76 7.78 1.29
C ASP A 181 -13.34 7.29 0.95
N TYR A 182 -12.32 7.82 1.62
CA TYR A 182 -10.95 7.29 1.59
C TYR A 182 -10.87 5.85 2.10
N THR A 183 -11.43 5.55 3.27
CA THR A 183 -11.44 4.18 3.83
C THR A 183 -12.21 3.22 2.93
N LYS A 184 -13.33 3.67 2.34
CA LYS A 184 -14.09 2.87 1.37
C LYS A 184 -13.30 2.62 0.09
N ALA A 185 -12.60 3.63 -0.45
CA ALA A 185 -11.74 3.49 -1.63
C ALA A 185 -10.58 2.50 -1.38
N MET A 186 -10.00 2.54 -0.18
CA MET A 186 -8.96 1.59 0.22
C MET A 186 -9.47 0.15 0.27
N LYS A 187 -10.70 -0.05 0.75
CA LYS A 187 -11.33 -1.37 0.75
C LYS A 187 -11.65 -1.85 -0.68
N LEU A 188 -12.10 -0.94 -1.54
CA LEU A 188 -12.30 -1.22 -2.95
C LEU A 188 -10.97 -1.62 -3.63
N MET A 189 -9.87 -0.92 -3.34
CA MET A 189 -8.54 -1.27 -3.86
C MET A 189 -8.12 -2.68 -3.43
N ASN A 190 -8.30 -3.03 -2.16
CA ASN A 190 -8.02 -4.39 -1.68
C ASN A 190 -8.85 -5.47 -2.39
N VAL A 191 -10.09 -5.16 -2.80
CA VAL A 191 -10.89 -6.06 -3.61
C VAL A 191 -10.32 -6.17 -5.01
N THR A 192 -9.97 -5.04 -5.64
CA THR A 192 -9.36 -5.01 -6.97
C THR A 192 -8.06 -5.81 -7.03
N GLU A 193 -7.17 -5.69 -6.03
CA GLU A 193 -5.92 -6.46 -5.93
C GLU A 193 -6.19 -7.97 -5.80
N LYS A 194 -7.17 -8.38 -4.99
CA LYS A 194 -7.55 -9.80 -4.87
C LYS A 194 -8.14 -10.36 -6.16
N GLN A 195 -8.97 -9.57 -6.84
CA GLN A 195 -9.53 -9.96 -8.13
C GLN A 195 -8.43 -10.11 -9.18
N LEU A 196 -7.48 -9.17 -9.22
CA LEU A 196 -6.29 -9.22 -10.07
C LEU A 196 -5.49 -10.51 -9.85
N GLU A 197 -5.20 -10.86 -8.59
CA GLU A 197 -4.47 -12.08 -8.22
C GLU A 197 -5.21 -13.36 -8.61
N SER A 198 -6.54 -13.34 -8.53
CA SER A 198 -7.39 -14.48 -8.89
C SER A 198 -7.69 -14.57 -10.39
N SER A 199 -7.33 -13.54 -11.16
CA SER A 199 -7.65 -13.46 -12.59
C SER A 199 -6.81 -14.46 -13.39
N LEU A 200 -7.45 -15.12 -14.37
CA LEU A 200 -6.76 -15.96 -15.35
C LEU A 200 -5.86 -15.14 -16.28
N ASN A 201 -6.14 -13.84 -16.42
CA ASN A 201 -5.32 -12.90 -17.17
C ASN A 201 -5.18 -11.58 -16.37
N PRO A 202 -4.19 -11.50 -15.48
CA PRO A 202 -3.99 -10.33 -14.62
C PRO A 202 -3.70 -9.05 -15.40
N GLU A 203 -2.96 -9.15 -16.51
CA GLU A 203 -2.64 -8.02 -17.37
C GLU A 203 -3.91 -7.41 -17.99
N GLN A 204 -4.73 -8.23 -18.65
CA GLN A 204 -5.99 -7.77 -19.22
C GLN A 204 -6.94 -7.22 -18.15
N TYR A 205 -7.01 -7.87 -16.98
CA TYR A 205 -7.83 -7.38 -15.88
C TYR A 205 -7.40 -5.96 -15.45
N LEU A 206 -6.09 -5.72 -15.30
CA LEU A 206 -5.58 -4.40 -14.94
C LEU A 206 -5.81 -3.36 -16.06
N ILE A 207 -5.68 -3.75 -17.32
CA ILE A 207 -6.02 -2.92 -18.48
C ILE A 207 -7.50 -2.50 -18.42
N ASP A 208 -8.41 -3.43 -18.14
CA ASP A 208 -9.85 -3.15 -18.05
C ASP A 208 -10.17 -2.20 -16.90
N ILE A 209 -9.48 -2.34 -15.75
CA ILE A 209 -9.56 -1.37 -14.64
C ILE A 209 -9.12 0.01 -15.12
N CYS A 210 -7.97 0.13 -15.77
CA CYS A 210 -7.44 1.41 -16.28
C CYS A 210 -8.42 2.08 -17.24
N HIS A 211 -9.04 1.33 -18.16
CA HIS A 211 -10.05 1.87 -19.05
C HIS A 211 -11.28 2.42 -18.31
N VAL A 212 -11.72 1.77 -17.24
CA VAL A 212 -12.80 2.31 -16.40
C VAL A 212 -12.38 3.60 -15.71
N LEU A 213 -11.14 3.69 -15.23
CA LEU A 213 -10.60 4.87 -14.55
C LEU A 213 -10.44 6.07 -15.50
N ILE A 214 -9.93 5.84 -16.71
CA ILE A 214 -9.80 6.87 -17.76
C ILE A 214 -11.15 7.51 -18.08
N ASN A 215 -12.21 6.69 -18.14
CA ASN A 215 -13.57 7.13 -18.45
C ASN A 215 -14.29 7.88 -17.31
N GLN A 216 -13.63 8.09 -16.16
CA GLN A 216 -14.24 8.80 -15.03
C GLN A 216 -14.36 10.32 -15.23
N GLN A 217 -13.69 10.90 -16.24
CA GLN A 217 -13.57 12.35 -16.46
C GLN A 217 -12.84 13.06 -15.30
N HIS A 218 -11.91 12.36 -14.64
CA HIS A 218 -11.08 12.88 -13.56
C HIS A 218 -9.62 12.87 -14.00
N HIS A 219 -9.05 14.06 -14.28
CA HIS A 219 -7.74 14.18 -14.93
C HIS A 219 -6.64 13.37 -14.22
N THR A 220 -6.55 13.45 -12.89
CA THR A 220 -5.53 12.72 -12.13
C THR A 220 -5.69 11.21 -12.22
N LEU A 221 -6.94 10.70 -12.24
CA LEU A 221 -7.18 9.26 -12.42
C LEU A 221 -6.81 8.82 -13.83
N THR A 222 -7.10 9.66 -14.83
CA THR A 222 -6.73 9.42 -16.21
C THR A 222 -5.20 9.36 -16.36
N ASP A 223 -4.47 10.29 -15.75
CA ASP A 223 -3.01 10.35 -15.80
C ASP A 223 -2.38 9.11 -15.15
N ILE A 224 -2.87 8.70 -13.97
CA ILE A 224 -2.38 7.51 -13.27
C ILE A 224 -2.69 6.24 -14.08
N ALA A 225 -3.92 6.09 -14.58
CA ALA A 225 -4.32 4.93 -15.37
C ALA A 225 -3.52 4.83 -16.68
N THR A 226 -3.25 5.96 -17.34
CA THR A 226 -2.40 6.01 -18.54
C THR A 226 -0.96 5.61 -18.22
N SER A 227 -0.43 6.05 -17.07
CA SER A 227 0.90 5.64 -16.61
C SER A 227 0.98 4.12 -16.38
N ILE A 228 -0.06 3.51 -15.82
CA ILE A 228 -0.14 2.05 -15.64
C ILE A 228 -0.18 1.33 -16.98
N LEU A 229 -1.02 1.78 -17.93
CA LEU A 229 -1.10 1.17 -19.27
C LEU A 229 0.25 1.19 -19.99
N HIS A 230 0.96 2.32 -19.94
CA HIS A 230 2.30 2.43 -20.52
C HIS A 230 3.30 1.46 -19.87
N GLN A 231 3.21 1.22 -18.55
CA GLN A 231 4.05 0.23 -17.86
C GLN A 231 3.71 -1.23 -18.22
N LEU A 232 2.47 -1.48 -18.65
CA LEU A 232 2.03 -2.78 -19.17
C LEU A 232 2.39 -2.98 -20.65
N GLY A 233 2.87 -1.95 -21.34
CA GLY A 233 3.20 -2.02 -22.77
C GLY A 233 2.02 -1.70 -23.70
N GLU A 234 0.90 -1.23 -23.16
CA GLU A 234 -0.25 -0.73 -23.93
C GLU A 234 -0.03 0.75 -24.26
N CYS A 235 0.06 1.06 -25.56
CA CYS A 235 0.25 2.41 -26.11
C CYS A 235 -1.00 2.89 -26.84
#